data_AF-C4LKY8-F1
#
_entry.id   AF-C4LKY8-F1
#
_cell.length_a   1.000
_cell.length_b   1.000
_cell.length_c   1.000
_cell.angle_alpha   90.00
_cell.angle_beta   90.00
_cell.angle_gamma   90.00
#
_symmetry.space_group_name_H-M   'P 1'
#
loop_
_entity.id
_entity.type
_entity.pdbx_description
1 polymer ?
#
loop_
_entity_poly.entity_id
_entity_poly.type
_entity_poly.pdbx_seq_one_letter_code
_entity_poly.pdbx_strand_id
1 'polypeptide(L)'
;MPRYVPTDSMSRTSTHARHASHTADVDNGANHRHSVQQPRRKYQSNYDWKSKPRPHAHSPLQNIHGPTVAAWAFCLVTVLWRSFIKPFNTPDRVDDFSNLHRALVNFVHGQPVYIEDLSTRDPHYLYSPGATVLLSPVGLISSDVETSRWWFILANSAAIIVGIALLFRVAEHTLGDFLFPAAVTAAYFTENVTNTLTFSNVNGICFLLLTVTLSGLIKEKQFAQVLLSDSSV
;
A
#
# COMPACT_ATOMS: atom_id res chain seq x y z
N MET A 1 -11.54 -30.76 -34.35
CA MET A 1 -12.89 -30.49 -33.80
C MET A 1 -12.95 -31.02 -32.37
N PRO A 2 -13.18 -30.18 -31.35
CA PRO A 2 -13.48 -30.67 -30.01
C PRO A 2 -14.98 -30.98 -29.88
N ARG A 3 -15.31 -32.17 -29.36
CA ARG A 3 -16.68 -32.64 -29.14
C ARG A 3 -17.28 -32.01 -27.89
N TYR A 4 -18.45 -31.43 -28.07
CA TYR A 4 -19.40 -31.05 -27.05
C TYR A 4 -20.19 -32.30 -26.60
N VAL A 5 -20.37 -32.48 -25.29
CA VAL A 5 -21.26 -33.51 -24.71
C VAL A 5 -22.13 -32.82 -23.65
N PRO A 6 -23.45 -32.73 -23.86
CA PRO A 6 -24.41 -32.53 -22.80
C PRO A 6 -25.24 -33.80 -22.59
N THR A 7 -25.51 -34.16 -21.34
CA THR A 7 -26.57 -35.11 -21.01
C THR A 7 -27.68 -34.39 -20.25
N ASP A 8 -28.83 -34.35 -20.92
CA ASP A 8 -30.22 -34.50 -20.48
C ASP A 8 -30.48 -34.90 -19.02
N SER A 9 -31.69 -34.79 -18.46
CA SER A 9 -32.88 -33.92 -18.54
C SER A 9 -33.95 -34.65 -17.69
N MET A 10 -34.82 -33.87 -17.01
CA MET A 10 -36.19 -34.24 -16.55
C MET A 10 -36.34 -35.35 -15.47
N SER A 11 -37.03 -35.12 -14.34
CA SER A 11 -38.51 -35.03 -14.20
C SER A 11 -38.80 -34.73 -12.70
N ARG A 12 -39.52 -33.69 -12.26
CA ARG A 12 -40.96 -33.35 -12.28
C ARG A 12 -41.91 -34.30 -11.50
N THR A 13 -42.55 -33.73 -10.44
CA THR A 13 -43.91 -34.02 -9.89
C THR A 13 -44.09 -35.37 -9.16
N SER A 14 -44.87 -35.59 -8.08
CA SER A 14 -45.69 -34.78 -7.17
C SER A 14 -46.43 -35.72 -6.18
N THR A 15 -46.82 -35.18 -5.01
CA THR A 15 -48.04 -35.48 -4.22
C THR A 15 -48.30 -36.80 -3.46
N HIS A 16 -48.78 -36.58 -2.23
CA HIS A 16 -49.78 -37.32 -1.44
C HIS A 16 -49.44 -38.72 -0.88
N ALA A 17 -49.54 -38.88 0.45
CA ALA A 17 -50.75 -39.43 1.09
C ALA A 17 -50.65 -39.42 2.62
N ARG A 18 -51.75 -39.00 3.26
CA ARG A 18 -52.06 -39.18 4.69
C ARG A 18 -52.36 -40.66 4.97
N HIS A 19 -52.06 -41.13 6.17
CA HIS A 19 -52.83 -42.20 6.79
C HIS A 19 -53.27 -41.80 8.20
N ALA A 20 -54.57 -41.98 8.43
CA ALA A 20 -55.28 -41.77 9.68
C ALA A 20 -55.47 -43.11 10.42
N SER A 21 -55.60 -43.03 11.73
CA SER A 21 -56.23 -43.99 12.64
C SER A 21 -57.01 -43.14 13.65
N HIS A 22 -58.35 -43.02 13.63
CA HIS A 22 -59.45 -43.96 13.85
C HIS A 22 -59.59 -44.41 15.32
N THR A 23 -60.61 -43.87 16.01
CA THR A 23 -61.52 -44.47 17.03
C THR A 23 -62.47 -43.37 17.54
N ALA A 24 -63.75 -43.38 17.12
CA ALA A 24 -64.93 -43.87 17.87
C ALA A 24 -65.23 -42.99 19.12
N ASP A 25 -66.17 -42.03 19.11
CA ASP A 25 -67.66 -42.09 19.09
C ASP A 25 -68.29 -42.31 20.49
N VAL A 26 -69.50 -41.76 20.67
CA VAL A 26 -70.47 -41.82 21.80
C VAL A 26 -70.57 -40.60 22.74
N ASP A 27 -71.36 -39.63 22.25
CA ASP A 27 -72.62 -39.08 22.78
C ASP A 27 -72.93 -38.78 24.28
N ASN A 28 -73.44 -37.55 24.48
CA ASN A 28 -74.48 -37.03 25.37
C ASN A 28 -74.37 -36.96 26.92
N GLY A 29 -74.84 -35.81 27.45
CA GLY A 29 -75.58 -35.76 28.73
C GLY A 29 -75.00 -34.86 29.83
N ALA A 30 -75.82 -33.95 30.33
CA ALA A 30 -75.45 -32.81 31.17
C ALA A 30 -75.39 -33.07 32.70
N ASN A 31 -74.71 -32.13 33.38
CA ASN A 31 -74.96 -31.61 34.74
C ASN A 31 -74.65 -32.50 35.97
N HIS A 32 -73.67 -32.08 36.79
CA HIS A 32 -73.86 -31.67 38.22
C HIS A 32 -72.54 -31.26 38.92
N ARG A 33 -72.73 -30.57 40.05
CA ARG A 33 -71.89 -29.55 40.72
C ARG A 33 -70.66 -30.05 41.50
N HIS A 34 -69.76 -29.07 41.69
CA HIS A 34 -68.84 -28.83 42.82
C HIS A 34 -67.86 -29.92 43.26
N SER A 35 -66.55 -29.63 43.16
CA SER A 35 -65.71 -29.35 44.35
C SER A 35 -64.21 -29.15 44.02
N VAL A 36 -63.59 -28.24 44.80
CA VAL A 36 -62.15 -28.02 45.04
C VAL A 36 -61.26 -27.49 43.89
N GLN A 37 -61.17 -26.16 43.80
CA GLN A 37 -59.98 -25.49 43.24
C GLN A 37 -58.79 -25.70 44.19
N GLN A 38 -57.82 -26.52 43.77
CA GLN A 38 -56.48 -26.51 44.35
C GLN A 38 -55.75 -25.23 43.92
N PRO A 39 -54.98 -24.57 44.80
CA PRO A 39 -54.20 -23.41 44.39
C PRO A 39 -53.09 -23.89 43.44
N ARG A 40 -53.21 -23.51 42.17
CA ARG A 40 -52.14 -23.61 41.18
C ARG A 40 -50.91 -22.92 41.75
N ARG A 41 -49.90 -23.70 42.17
CA ARG A 41 -48.53 -23.21 42.37
C ARG A 41 -48.14 -22.49 41.09
N LYS A 42 -48.05 -21.16 41.13
CA LYS A 42 -47.42 -20.38 40.07
C LYS A 42 -45.96 -20.83 40.02
N TYR A 43 -45.63 -21.62 39.00
CA TYR A 43 -44.24 -21.83 38.62
C TYR A 43 -43.76 -20.46 38.12
N GLN A 44 -43.15 -19.69 39.02
CA GLN A 44 -42.53 -18.42 38.70
C GLN A 44 -41.30 -18.73 37.84
N SER A 45 -41.52 -18.83 36.55
CA SER A 45 -40.46 -18.88 35.57
C SER A 45 -39.68 -17.57 35.65
N ASN A 46 -38.51 -17.62 36.29
CA ASN A 46 -37.53 -16.55 36.28
C ASN A 46 -36.85 -16.47 34.91
N TYR A 47 -37.63 -16.28 33.83
CA TYR A 47 -37.07 -15.74 32.61
C TYR A 47 -36.97 -14.22 32.80
N ASP A 48 -35.82 -13.80 33.34
CA ASP A 48 -35.39 -12.41 33.27
C ASP A 48 -35.10 -12.07 31.79
N TRP A 49 -36.13 -11.60 31.10
CA TRP A 49 -36.05 -11.18 29.71
C TRP A 49 -35.09 -10.00 29.50
N LYS A 50 -34.60 -9.35 30.57
CA LYS A 50 -33.62 -8.26 30.49
C LYS A 50 -32.17 -8.76 30.45
N SER A 51 -31.89 -10.01 30.75
CA SER A 51 -30.56 -10.59 30.54
C SER A 51 -30.48 -11.22 29.14
N LYS A 52 -30.53 -10.40 28.09
CA LYS A 52 -29.95 -10.85 26.81
C LYS A 52 -28.46 -11.10 27.09
N PRO A 53 -27.90 -12.30 26.89
CA PRO A 53 -26.46 -12.42 26.83
C PRO A 53 -26.05 -11.50 25.69
N ARG A 54 -25.33 -10.42 26.03
CA ARG A 54 -24.73 -9.57 25.00
C ARG A 54 -23.95 -10.55 24.14
N PRO A 55 -24.18 -10.64 22.81
CA PRO A 55 -23.25 -11.38 21.98
C PRO A 55 -21.89 -10.84 22.36
N HIS A 56 -20.96 -11.72 22.75
CA HIS A 56 -19.59 -11.32 23.03
C HIS A 56 -19.18 -10.47 21.84
N ALA A 57 -19.11 -9.15 22.07
CA ALA A 57 -18.61 -8.24 21.08
C ALA A 57 -17.16 -8.65 20.97
N HIS A 58 -16.85 -9.54 20.02
CA HIS A 58 -15.52 -9.59 19.46
C HIS A 58 -15.26 -8.14 19.06
N SER A 59 -14.44 -7.45 19.84
CA SER A 59 -14.03 -6.09 19.56
C SER A 59 -13.37 -6.14 18.18
N PRO A 60 -13.99 -5.62 17.11
CA PRO A 60 -13.41 -5.80 15.79
C PRO A 60 -12.20 -4.88 15.58
N LEU A 61 -11.88 -4.02 16.55
CA LEU A 61 -11.06 -2.83 16.35
C LEU A 61 -10.26 -2.46 17.62
N GLN A 62 -9.34 -3.30 18.09
CA GLN A 62 -8.46 -2.88 19.20
C GLN A 62 -6.98 -3.23 19.08
N ASN A 63 -6.46 -3.68 17.93
CA ASN A 63 -5.01 -3.99 17.85
C ASN A 63 -4.32 -3.77 16.50
N ILE A 64 -4.77 -2.79 15.70
CA ILE A 64 -4.12 -2.47 14.41
C ILE A 64 -2.98 -1.41 14.58
N HIS A 65 -2.86 -0.78 15.75
CA HIS A 65 -1.84 0.24 15.98
C HIS A 65 -0.45 -0.35 16.32
N GLY A 66 -0.39 -1.45 17.09
CA GLY A 66 0.89 -2.07 17.50
C GLY A 66 1.84 -2.42 16.34
N PRO A 67 1.42 -3.25 15.37
CA PRO A 67 2.29 -3.62 14.24
C PRO A 67 2.62 -2.44 13.33
N THR A 68 1.68 -1.51 13.15
CA THR A 68 1.88 -0.31 12.35
C THR A 68 2.95 0.61 12.95
N VAL A 69 2.89 0.86 14.27
CA VAL A 69 3.90 1.65 14.99
C VAL A 69 5.27 0.97 14.94
N ALA A 70 5.33 -0.35 15.13
CA ALA A 70 6.57 -1.11 15.02
C ALA A 70 7.18 -1.02 13.61
N ALA A 71 6.35 -1.10 12.56
CA ALA A 71 6.79 -0.94 11.18
C ALA A 71 7.35 0.45 10.90
N TRP A 72 6.70 1.50 11.40
CA TRP A 72 7.19 2.87 11.30
C TRP A 72 8.53 3.08 12.01
N ALA A 73 8.68 2.56 13.23
CA ALA A 73 9.93 2.64 13.97
C ALA A 73 11.07 1.92 13.22
N PHE A 74 10.81 0.71 12.73
CA PHE A 74 11.78 -0.06 11.96
C PHE A 74 12.15 0.62 10.64
N CYS A 75 11.15 1.19 9.95
CA CYS A 75 11.35 1.97 8.74
C CYS A 75 12.26 3.17 8.99
N LEU A 76 11.98 3.96 10.03
CA LEU A 76 12.77 5.14 10.38
C LEU A 76 14.23 4.77 10.68
N VAL A 77 14.45 3.73 11.50
CA VAL A 77 15.81 3.24 11.79
C VAL A 77 16.52 2.79 10.52
N THR A 78 15.83 2.06 9.64
CA THR A 78 16.39 1.57 8.38
C THR A 78 16.79 2.72 7.46
N VAL A 79 15.92 3.73 7.30
CA VAL A 79 16.17 4.92 6.47
C VAL A 79 17.35 5.70 7.02
N LEU A 80 17.40 5.95 8.34
CA LEU A 80 18.50 6.68 8.97
C LEU A 80 19.83 5.92 8.83
N TRP A 81 19.83 4.62 9.14
CA TRP A 81 21.02 3.80 9.04
C TRP A 81 21.59 3.77 7.61
N ARG A 82 20.73 3.58 6.61
CA ARG A 82 21.17 3.46 5.21
C ARG A 82 21.47 4.79 4.54
N SER A 83 20.87 5.89 4.99
CA SER A 83 21.12 7.22 4.40
C SER A 83 22.32 7.93 5.04
N PHE A 84 22.66 7.63 6.30
CA PHE A 84 23.74 8.32 7.02
C PHE A 84 24.91 7.41 7.38
N ILE A 85 24.64 6.32 8.10
CA ILE A 85 25.72 5.50 8.70
C ILE A 85 26.47 4.71 7.63
N LYS A 86 25.75 4.07 6.71
CA LYS A 86 26.36 3.24 5.67
C LYS A 86 27.22 4.06 4.68
N PRO A 87 26.75 5.21 4.13
CA PRO A 87 27.57 6.02 3.23
C PRO A 87 28.80 6.64 3.92
N PHE A 88 28.73 6.88 5.24
CA PHE A 88 29.86 7.37 6.02
C PHE A 88 30.96 6.30 6.20
N ASN A 89 30.57 5.05 6.45
CA ASN A 89 31.49 3.96 6.78
C ASN A 89 32.07 3.20 5.56
N THR A 90 31.98 3.74 4.35
CA THR A 90 32.47 3.06 3.12
C THR A 90 33.64 3.84 2.50
N PRO A 91 34.88 3.65 2.98
CA PRO A 91 36.03 4.46 2.54
C PRO A 91 36.49 4.20 1.10
N ASP A 92 36.43 2.95 0.61
CA ASP A 92 36.87 2.57 -0.75
C ASP A 92 35.71 2.54 -1.76
N ARG A 93 34.83 3.54 -1.68
CA ARG A 93 33.60 3.58 -2.48
C ARG A 93 33.84 4.06 -3.90
N VAL A 94 33.14 3.43 -4.85
CA VAL A 94 32.89 4.03 -6.16
C VAL A 94 32.11 5.34 -5.94
N ASP A 95 32.59 6.43 -6.52
CA ASP A 95 32.01 7.76 -6.33
C ASP A 95 31.42 8.27 -7.64
N ASP A 96 30.10 8.12 -7.78
CA ASP A 96 29.36 8.59 -8.96
C ASP A 96 29.11 10.12 -8.90
N PHE A 97 29.34 10.74 -7.73
CA PHE A 97 28.94 12.11 -7.47
C PHE A 97 29.98 13.15 -7.87
N SER A 98 31.29 12.91 -7.71
CA SER A 98 32.31 13.94 -8.00
C SER A 98 32.25 14.47 -9.43
N ASN A 99 32.11 13.59 -10.42
CA ASN A 99 32.03 14.01 -11.82
C ASN A 99 30.71 14.73 -12.12
N LEU A 100 29.61 14.26 -11.54
CA LEU A 100 28.32 14.94 -11.59
C LEU A 100 28.43 16.35 -10.99
N HIS A 101 28.97 16.48 -9.79
CA HIS A 101 29.12 17.77 -9.11
C HIS A 101 29.99 18.74 -9.91
N ARG A 102 31.15 18.29 -10.40
CA ARG A 102 32.03 19.09 -11.27
C ARG A 102 31.28 19.61 -12.51
N ALA A 103 30.56 18.73 -13.19
CA ALA A 103 29.78 19.10 -14.37
C ALA A 103 28.69 20.14 -14.06
N LEU A 104 28.00 19.99 -12.93
CA LEU A 104 26.95 20.92 -12.52
C LEU A 104 27.50 22.28 -12.05
N VAL A 105 28.61 22.29 -11.32
CA VAL A 105 29.30 23.53 -10.96
C VAL A 105 29.78 24.25 -12.22
N ASN A 106 30.40 23.55 -13.16
CA ASN A 106 30.80 24.13 -14.44
C ASN A 106 29.61 24.72 -15.20
N PHE A 107 28.49 23.98 -15.29
CA PHE A 107 27.28 24.43 -15.95
C PHE A 107 26.75 25.74 -15.34
N VAL A 108 26.66 25.81 -14.00
CA VAL A 108 26.20 27.01 -13.28
C VAL A 108 27.12 28.21 -13.51
N HIS A 109 28.43 27.98 -13.66
CA HIS A 109 29.43 29.03 -13.89
C HIS A 109 29.68 29.34 -15.37
N GLY A 110 28.85 28.82 -16.27
CA GLY A 110 28.99 29.01 -17.72
C GLY A 110 30.28 28.41 -18.30
N GLN A 111 30.89 27.46 -17.60
CA GLN A 111 32.08 26.75 -18.04
C GLN A 111 31.72 25.52 -18.88
N PRO A 112 32.61 25.06 -19.77
CA PRO A 112 32.40 23.82 -20.52
C PRO A 112 32.14 22.61 -19.60
N VAL A 113 31.07 21.86 -19.91
CA VAL A 113 30.60 20.71 -19.11
C VAL A 113 31.19 19.39 -19.62
N TYR A 114 31.17 19.17 -20.93
CA TYR A 114 31.61 17.93 -21.57
C TYR A 114 33.05 18.07 -22.07
N ILE A 115 34.00 18.03 -21.14
CA ILE A 115 35.44 18.24 -21.41
C ILE A 115 36.30 16.98 -21.20
N GLU A 116 35.66 15.84 -21.00
CA GLU A 116 36.34 14.61 -20.63
C GLU A 116 36.93 13.88 -21.84
N ASP A 117 38.08 13.27 -21.62
CA ASP A 117 38.76 12.46 -22.62
C ASP A 117 38.22 11.03 -22.62
N LEU A 118 37.45 10.70 -23.65
CA LEU A 118 36.83 9.38 -23.84
C LEU A 118 37.81 8.29 -24.28
N SER A 119 39.07 8.63 -24.56
CA SER A 119 40.11 7.64 -24.87
C SER A 119 40.63 6.92 -23.62
N THR A 120 40.42 7.52 -22.44
CA THR A 120 40.82 6.97 -21.15
C THR A 120 39.62 6.35 -20.44
N ARG A 121 39.85 5.29 -19.66
CA ARG A 121 38.81 4.53 -18.96
C ARG A 121 38.42 5.13 -17.60
N ASP A 122 38.54 6.44 -17.48
CA ASP A 122 38.17 7.16 -16.28
C ASP A 122 36.63 7.29 -16.20
N PRO A 123 36.06 7.42 -14.99
CA PRO A 123 34.64 7.69 -14.87
C PRO A 123 34.33 9.06 -15.49
N HIS A 124 33.24 9.11 -16.26
CA HIS A 124 32.86 10.25 -17.10
C HIS A 124 31.41 10.71 -16.83
N TYR A 125 31.14 12.00 -16.98
CA TYR A 125 29.83 12.61 -16.96
C TYR A 125 29.06 12.32 -18.26
N LEU A 126 28.09 11.41 -18.18
CA LEU A 126 27.35 10.91 -19.34
C LEU A 126 25.88 11.38 -19.41
N TYR A 127 25.51 12.41 -18.64
CA TYR A 127 24.13 12.91 -18.62
C TYR A 127 23.86 13.87 -19.78
N SER A 128 22.64 13.82 -20.30
CA SER A 128 22.20 14.73 -21.37
C SER A 128 22.08 16.17 -20.86
N PRO A 129 22.11 17.19 -21.75
CA PRO A 129 22.00 18.58 -21.34
C PRO A 129 20.70 18.88 -20.56
N GLY A 130 19.59 18.20 -20.88
CA GLY A 130 18.33 18.35 -20.15
C GLY A 130 18.43 17.86 -18.70
N ALA A 131 19.16 16.77 -18.46
CA ALA A 131 19.44 16.28 -17.11
C ALA A 131 20.38 17.24 -16.37
N THR A 132 21.37 17.84 -17.04
CA THR A 132 22.25 18.88 -16.47
C THR A 132 21.44 20.08 -15.99
N VAL A 133 20.50 20.58 -16.81
CA VAL A 133 19.61 21.69 -16.44
C VAL A 133 18.77 21.32 -15.22
N LEU A 134 18.16 20.13 -15.22
CA LEU A 134 17.31 19.67 -14.13
C LEU A 134 18.08 19.54 -12.80
N LEU A 135 19.32 19.06 -12.86
CA LEU A 135 20.17 18.85 -11.70
C LEU A 135 21.00 20.09 -11.32
N SER A 136 21.02 21.13 -12.15
CA SER A 136 21.80 22.36 -11.93
C SER A 136 21.61 23.00 -10.55
N PRO A 137 20.45 22.93 -9.85
CA PRO A 137 20.33 23.45 -8.50
C PRO A 137 21.30 22.82 -7.51
N VAL A 138 21.75 21.57 -7.73
CA VAL A 138 22.75 20.92 -6.87
C VAL A 138 24.11 21.63 -6.96
N GLY A 139 24.47 22.16 -8.14
CA GLY A 139 25.70 22.94 -8.33
C GLY A 139 25.69 24.32 -7.65
N LEU A 140 24.53 24.78 -7.18
CA LEU A 140 24.38 26.03 -6.42
C LEU A 140 24.57 25.85 -4.90
N ILE A 141 24.48 24.61 -4.39
CA ILE A 141 24.47 24.34 -2.94
C ILE A 141 25.82 24.65 -2.30
N SER A 142 26.89 24.11 -2.85
CA SER A 142 28.25 24.34 -2.39
C SER A 142 29.26 23.98 -3.48
N SER A 143 30.40 24.68 -3.50
CA SER A 143 31.55 24.30 -4.31
C SER A 143 32.33 23.12 -3.71
N ASP A 144 32.09 22.80 -2.43
CA ASP A 144 32.68 21.62 -1.79
C ASP A 144 31.89 20.36 -2.17
N VAL A 145 32.61 19.36 -2.68
CA VAL A 145 32.04 18.10 -3.18
C VAL A 145 31.43 17.31 -2.04
N GLU A 146 32.10 17.21 -0.89
CA GLU A 146 31.66 16.37 0.21
C GLU A 146 30.39 16.93 0.88
N THR A 147 30.34 18.24 1.11
CA THR A 147 29.13 18.90 1.60
C THR A 147 27.96 18.71 0.64
N SER A 148 28.19 18.90 -0.67
CA SER A 148 27.15 18.74 -1.69
C SER A 148 26.68 17.29 -1.78
N ARG A 149 27.57 16.32 -1.55
CA ARG A 149 27.26 14.89 -1.55
C ARG A 149 26.27 14.53 -0.45
N TRP A 150 26.45 15.05 0.77
CA TRP A 150 25.50 14.79 1.86
C TRP A 150 24.10 15.30 1.52
N TRP A 151 24.00 16.53 0.99
CA TRP A 151 22.73 17.07 0.51
C TRP A 151 22.13 16.22 -0.62
N PHE A 152 22.96 15.72 -1.52
CA PHE A 152 22.53 14.88 -2.62
C PHE A 152 22.02 13.51 -2.16
N ILE A 153 22.65 12.89 -1.16
CA ILE A 153 22.16 11.64 -0.55
C ILE A 153 20.78 11.87 0.09
N LEU A 154 20.61 12.97 0.82
CA LEU A 154 19.33 13.33 1.42
C LEU A 154 18.25 13.59 0.37
N ALA A 155 18.59 14.29 -0.72
CA ALA A 155 17.68 14.52 -1.83
C ALA A 155 17.26 13.21 -2.50
N ASN A 156 18.18 12.27 -2.73
CA ASN A 156 17.85 10.95 -3.27
C ASN A 156 16.99 10.13 -2.32
N SER A 157 17.32 10.11 -1.03
CA SER A 157 16.55 9.43 0.02
C SER A 157 15.11 9.95 0.07
N ALA A 158 14.95 11.28 0.08
CA ALA A 158 13.63 11.93 0.04
C ALA A 158 12.89 11.62 -1.27
N ALA A 159 13.57 11.67 -2.41
CA ALA A 159 12.99 11.38 -3.72
C ALA A 159 12.45 9.93 -3.79
N ILE A 160 13.16 8.96 -3.22
CA ILE A 160 12.68 7.57 -3.12
C ILE A 160 11.41 7.49 -2.27
N ILE A 161 11.40 8.10 -1.09
CA ILE A 161 10.24 8.06 -0.18
C ILE A 161 9.02 8.73 -0.81
N VAL A 162 9.21 9.91 -1.41
CA VAL A 162 8.14 10.65 -2.11
C VAL A 162 7.65 9.86 -3.32
N GLY A 163 8.54 9.26 -4.11
CA GLY A 163 8.15 8.44 -5.26
C GLY A 163 7.31 7.23 -4.85
N ILE A 164 7.67 6.53 -3.76
CA ILE A 164 6.85 5.45 -3.20
C ILE A 164 5.49 5.99 -2.72
N ALA A 165 5.48 7.14 -2.05
CA ALA A 165 4.24 7.77 -1.59
C ALA A 165 3.32 8.13 -2.77
N LEU A 166 3.87 8.64 -3.87
CA LEU A 166 3.10 8.91 -5.10
C LEU A 166 2.50 7.64 -5.69
N LEU A 167 3.27 6.54 -5.76
CA LEU A 167 2.75 5.25 -6.22
C LEU A 167 1.60 4.74 -5.34
N PHE A 168 1.71 4.87 -4.01
CA PHE A 168 0.63 4.54 -3.10
C PHE A 168 -0.62 5.40 -3.33
N ARG A 169 -0.45 6.70 -3.60
CA ARG A 169 -1.57 7.60 -3.91
C ARG A 169 -2.23 7.25 -5.23
N VAL A 170 -1.46 6.86 -6.25
CA VAL A 170 -1.99 6.40 -7.55
C VAL A 170 -2.73 5.07 -7.40
N ALA A 171 -2.28 4.19 -6.51
CA ALA A 171 -2.93 2.93 -6.17
C ALA A 171 -4.05 3.07 -5.12
N GLU A 172 -4.47 4.30 -4.79
CA GLU A 172 -5.55 4.60 -3.83
C GLU A 172 -5.32 4.02 -2.42
N HIS A 173 -4.07 3.76 -2.05
CA HIS A 173 -3.69 3.31 -0.71
C HIS A 173 -3.42 4.49 0.24
N THR A 174 -3.70 4.29 1.53
CA THR A 174 -3.36 5.28 2.55
C THR A 174 -1.87 5.22 2.92
N LEU A 175 -1.30 6.36 3.31
CA LEU A 175 0.10 6.44 3.75
C LEU A 175 0.28 6.10 5.23
N GLY A 176 -0.81 6.03 6.01
CA GLY A 176 -0.76 5.80 7.46
C GLY A 176 -0.73 4.32 7.84
N ASP A 177 -1.16 3.44 6.93
CA ASP A 177 -1.23 2.00 7.16
C ASP A 177 0.16 1.34 7.19
N PHE A 178 0.23 0.16 7.80
CA PHE A 178 1.42 -0.71 7.85
C PHE A 178 2.13 -0.89 6.49
N LEU A 179 1.39 -0.89 5.38
CA LEU A 179 1.92 -1.16 4.05
C LEU A 179 2.93 -0.11 3.59
N PHE A 180 2.72 1.17 3.92
CA PHE A 180 3.60 2.23 3.48
C PHE A 180 5.03 2.13 4.10
N PRO A 181 5.20 2.10 5.43
CA PRO A 181 6.52 1.92 6.03
C PRO A 181 7.13 0.55 5.66
N ALA A 182 6.32 -0.49 5.48
CA ALA A 182 6.82 -1.78 5.00
C ALA A 182 7.41 -1.69 3.58
N ALA A 183 6.72 -1.01 2.66
CA ALA A 183 7.19 -0.80 1.29
C ALA A 183 8.47 0.06 1.24
N VAL A 184 8.52 1.15 2.01
CA VAL A 184 9.74 1.97 2.14
C VAL A 184 10.89 1.13 2.68
N THR A 185 10.67 0.37 3.74
CA THR A 185 11.69 -0.52 4.32
C THR A 185 12.18 -1.54 3.29
N ALA A 186 11.27 -2.20 2.57
CA ALA A 186 11.61 -3.15 1.52
C ALA A 186 12.44 -2.52 0.39
N ALA A 187 12.07 -1.33 -0.07
CA ALA A 187 12.84 -0.58 -1.06
C ALA A 187 14.25 -0.28 -0.55
N TYR A 188 14.38 0.16 0.70
CA TYR A 188 15.68 0.44 1.31
C TYR A 188 16.53 -0.80 1.47
N PHE A 189 15.96 -2.00 1.59
CA PHE A 189 16.70 -3.27 1.61
C PHE A 189 17.31 -3.66 0.26
N THR A 190 16.80 -3.13 -0.85
CA THR A 190 17.30 -3.48 -2.18
C THR A 190 18.75 -3.03 -2.39
N GLU A 191 19.48 -3.78 -3.23
CA GLU A 191 20.83 -3.41 -3.66
C GLU A 191 20.81 -2.06 -4.39
N ASN A 192 19.78 -1.79 -5.21
CA ASN A 192 19.67 -0.56 -5.97
C ASN A 192 19.65 0.69 -5.07
N VAL A 193 18.79 0.73 -4.05
CA VAL A 193 18.75 1.86 -3.10
C VAL A 193 20.04 1.93 -2.28
N THR A 194 20.59 0.78 -1.91
CA THR A 194 21.86 0.71 -1.17
C THR A 194 23.00 1.36 -1.95
N ASN A 195 23.18 0.98 -3.21
CA ASN A 195 24.22 1.53 -4.08
C ASN A 195 23.96 3.00 -4.38
N THR A 196 22.68 3.38 -4.58
CA THR A 196 22.30 4.78 -4.79
C THR A 196 22.75 5.69 -3.64
N LEU A 197 22.48 5.30 -2.40
CA LEU A 197 22.84 6.11 -1.23
C LEU A 197 24.32 6.00 -0.87
N THR A 198 24.96 4.84 -1.09
CA THR A 198 26.38 4.62 -0.74
C THR A 198 27.33 5.28 -1.75
N PHE A 199 27.04 5.16 -3.05
CA PHE A 199 27.85 5.71 -4.14
C PHE A 199 27.38 7.09 -4.59
N SER A 200 26.30 7.60 -3.99
CA SER A 200 25.73 8.91 -4.29
C SER A 200 25.32 9.01 -5.77
N ASN A 201 24.62 7.98 -6.25
CA ASN A 201 24.05 7.91 -7.59
C ASN A 201 22.74 8.72 -7.67
N VAL A 202 22.38 9.21 -8.86
CA VAL A 202 21.17 10.02 -9.12
C VAL A 202 19.86 9.22 -9.17
N ASN A 203 19.93 7.89 -9.15
CA ASN A 203 18.77 7.02 -9.42
C ASN A 203 17.53 7.31 -8.56
N GLY A 204 17.67 7.81 -7.34
CA GLY A 204 16.54 8.20 -6.51
C GLY A 204 15.74 9.36 -7.10
N ILE A 205 16.42 10.36 -7.64
CA ILE A 205 15.81 11.49 -8.35
C ILE A 205 15.15 11.02 -9.65
N CYS A 206 15.82 10.15 -10.42
CA CYS A 206 15.25 9.55 -11.63
C CYS A 206 13.96 8.78 -11.33
N PHE A 207 13.94 8.01 -10.24
CA PHE A 207 12.75 7.30 -9.79
C PHE A 207 11.61 8.26 -9.43
N LEU A 208 11.90 9.38 -8.75
CA LEU A 208 10.89 10.40 -8.49
C LEU A 208 10.32 11.00 -9.78
N LEU A 209 11.18 11.37 -10.75
CA LEU A 209 10.72 11.90 -12.03
C LEU A 209 9.84 10.90 -12.79
N LEU A 210 10.21 9.62 -12.79
CA LEU A 210 9.42 8.55 -13.38
C LEU A 210 8.05 8.44 -12.70
N THR A 211 8.02 8.39 -11.37
CA THR A 211 6.76 8.25 -10.61
C THR A 211 5.85 9.47 -10.75
N VAL A 212 6.39 10.68 -10.80
CA VAL A 212 5.64 11.91 -11.12
C VAL A 212 5.04 11.83 -12.52
N THR A 213 5.84 11.44 -13.51
CA THR A 213 5.38 11.31 -14.91
C THR A 213 4.26 10.27 -15.02
N LEU A 214 4.45 9.09 -14.42
CA LEU A 214 3.43 8.04 -14.38
C LEU A 214 2.15 8.52 -13.70
N SER A 215 2.27 9.22 -12.57
CA SER A 215 1.13 9.78 -11.85
C SER A 215 0.34 10.78 -12.70
N GLY A 216 1.04 11.64 -13.45
CA GLY A 216 0.40 12.57 -14.39
C GLY A 216 -0.34 11.86 -15.51
N LEU A 217 0.31 10.90 -16.17
CA LEU A 217 -0.28 10.13 -17.28
C LEU A 217 -1.52 9.34 -16.86
N ILE A 218 -1.52 8.76 -15.66
CA ILE A 218 -2.68 8.01 -15.16
C ILE A 218 -3.86 8.93 -14.89
N LYS A 219 -3.62 10.10 -14.27
CA LYS A 219 -4.67 11.10 -14.01
C LYS A 219 -5.28 11.65 -15.29
N GLU A 220 -4.46 11.90 -16.31
CA GLU A 220 -4.94 12.35 -17.62
C GLU A 220 -5.86 11.30 -18.26
N LYS A 221 -5.48 10.02 -18.24
CA LYS A 221 -6.31 8.93 -18.76
C LYS A 221 -7.63 8.81 -18.03
N GLN A 222 -7.62 8.91 -16.70
CA GLN A 222 -8.84 8.91 -15.88
C GLN A 222 -9.76 10.09 -16.26
N PHE A 223 -9.20 11.29 -16.42
CA PHE A 223 -9.96 12.47 -16.83
C PHE A 223 -10.57 12.33 -18.23
N ALA A 224 -9.80 11.83 -19.20
CA ALA A 224 -10.29 11.58 -20.56
C ALA A 224 -11.42 10.55 -20.59
N GLN A 225 -11.35 9.50 -19.76
CA GLN A 225 -12.41 8.49 -19.66
C GLN A 225 -13.72 9.08 -19.13
N VAL A 226 -13.64 9.96 -18.12
CA VAL A 226 -14.82 10.65 -17.56
C VAL A 226 -15.50 11.55 -18.60
N LEU A 227 -14.73 12.31 -19.38
CA LEU A 227 -15.29 13.16 -20.45
C LEU A 227 -15.99 12.33 -21.54
N LEU A 228 -15.41 11.18 -21.91
CA LEU A 228 -16.01 10.30 -22.92
C LEU A 228 -17.30 9.64 -22.41
N SER A 229 -17.36 9.24 -21.13
CA SER A 229 -18.59 8.67 -20.56
C SER A 229 -19.74 9.69 -20.52
N ASP A 230 -19.45 10.95 -20.19
CA ASP A 230 -20.48 12.01 -20.12
C ASP A 230 -21.02 12.42 -21.49
N SER A 231 -20.24 12.24 -22.57
CA SER A 231 -20.67 12.56 -23.95
C SER A 231 -21.56 11.49 -24.61
N SER A 232 -21.79 10.35 -23.94
CA SER A 232 -22.56 9.21 -24.44
C SER A 232 -23.99 9.11 -23.89
N VAL A 233 -24.50 10.19 -23.29
CA VAL A 233 -25.86 10.37 -22.76
C VAL A 233 -26.56 11.48 -23.53
#